data_AF-A0A835YZ26-F1
#
_entry.id   AF-A0A835YZ26-F1
#
_cell.length_a   1.000
_cell.length_b   1.000
_cell.length_c   1.000
_cell.angle_alpha   90.00
_cell.angle_beta   90.00
_cell.angle_gamma   90.00
#
_symmetry.space_group_name_H-M   'P 1'
#
loop_
_entity.id
_entity.type
_entity.pdbx_description
1 polymer ?
#
loop_
_entity_poly.entity_id
_entity_poly.type
_entity_poly.pdbx_seq_one_letter_code
_entity_poly.pdbx_strand_id
1 'polypeptide(L)'
;MSLTRYEPSKWEQEWMGHITEWSDPGTGDMLCLKMREQEVHVRAWDEGALMSQRDGCGALDSRLRDTSVFSRFVYRDTCTGKEASMAIEPLAGLTRHPRAVCYTTDVLTDRGYLVLGRTSPMCKTHMAEPAALSMRVLLFDMGASLFSSGYGGASQQWFVDTLKLHGVSRLEYWGWEAHTEDPTAVWAEIPGDLKPFYHWMNIPAIPDHLSSDNPWNFIKATAKRTDHVFVKLDIDNSPIELEFMQQLQADPELQVLIDEMFFEHHVNVEPMNQYWNTHNEPMKLRDTYEIVGGLRRSGMRFHSWP
;
A
#
# COMPACT_ATOMS: atom_id res chain seq x y z
N MET A 1 -18.45 -11.92 2.94
CA MET A 1 -17.94 -11.88 1.55
C MET A 1 -16.64 -12.64 1.51
N SER A 2 -16.41 -13.42 0.46
CA SER A 2 -15.14 -14.09 0.20
C SER A 2 -14.52 -13.48 -1.05
N LEU A 3 -13.22 -13.19 -1.00
CA LEU A 3 -12.50 -12.85 -2.23
C LEU A 3 -12.64 -14.01 -3.21
N THR A 4 -12.94 -13.68 -4.47
CA THR A 4 -13.02 -14.65 -5.55
C THR A 4 -11.83 -14.54 -6.49
N ARG A 5 -11.42 -13.31 -6.85
CA ARG A 5 -10.31 -13.08 -7.78
C ARG A 5 -9.84 -11.63 -7.78
N TYR A 6 -8.62 -11.43 -8.26
CA TYR A 6 -8.10 -10.16 -8.72
C TYR A 6 -8.24 -10.05 -10.24
N GLU A 7 -8.66 -8.89 -10.73
CA GLU A 7 -8.78 -8.57 -12.16
C GLU A 7 -7.90 -7.36 -12.48
N PRO A 8 -6.75 -7.54 -13.15
CA PRO A 8 -5.95 -6.41 -13.62
C PRO A 8 -6.71 -5.64 -14.70
N SER A 9 -6.61 -4.31 -14.69
CA SER A 9 -7.18 -3.46 -15.74
C SER A 9 -6.52 -3.74 -17.10
N LYS A 10 -7.14 -3.26 -18.18
CA LYS A 10 -6.52 -3.37 -19.52
C LYS A 10 -5.17 -2.65 -19.56
N TRP A 11 -5.09 -1.50 -18.91
CA TRP A 11 -3.87 -0.72 -18.85
C TRP A 11 -2.77 -1.41 -18.03
N GLU A 12 -3.11 -2.01 -16.89
CA GLU A 12 -2.17 -2.83 -16.12
C GLU A 12 -1.68 -4.03 -16.94
N GLN A 13 -2.56 -4.72 -17.66
CA GLN A 13 -2.16 -5.85 -18.51
C GLN A 13 -1.20 -5.42 -19.63
N GLU A 14 -1.39 -4.24 -20.21
CA GLU A 14 -0.49 -3.67 -21.21
C GLU A 14 0.90 -3.42 -20.63
N TRP A 15 0.98 -2.79 -19.45
CA TRP A 15 2.24 -2.57 -18.74
C TRP A 15 2.91 -3.88 -18.35
N MET A 16 2.18 -4.82 -17.75
CA MET A 16 2.71 -6.15 -17.41
C MET A 16 3.30 -6.87 -18.63
N GLY A 17 2.69 -6.72 -19.81
CA GLY A 17 3.17 -7.34 -21.05
C GLY A 17 4.46 -6.74 -21.61
N HIS A 18 4.81 -5.51 -21.25
CA HIS A 18 5.93 -4.77 -21.84
C HIS A 18 6.91 -4.19 -20.81
N ILE A 19 6.72 -4.44 -19.51
CA ILE A 19 7.50 -3.77 -18.46
C ILE A 19 9.01 -3.95 -18.63
N THR A 20 9.46 -5.14 -19.05
CA THR A 20 10.88 -5.40 -19.35
C THR A 20 11.39 -4.51 -20.48
N GLU A 21 10.65 -4.39 -21.59
CA GLU A 21 11.04 -3.54 -22.72
C GLU A 21 11.02 -2.05 -22.37
N TRP A 22 10.09 -1.63 -21.52
CA TRP A 22 9.88 -0.22 -21.22
C TRP A 22 10.73 0.30 -20.06
N SER A 23 11.22 -0.56 -19.16
CA SER A 23 11.88 -0.15 -17.92
C SER A 23 13.32 -0.62 -17.73
N ASP A 24 13.82 -1.54 -18.56
CA ASP A 24 15.19 -2.04 -18.39
C ASP A 24 16.23 -0.92 -18.63
N PRO A 25 17.29 -0.82 -17.79
CA PRO A 25 18.33 0.19 -17.99
C PRO A 25 18.94 0.12 -19.38
N GLY A 26 19.08 1.28 -20.05
CA GLY A 26 19.63 1.38 -21.40
C GLY A 26 18.60 1.29 -22.53
N THR A 27 17.31 1.10 -22.23
CA THR A 27 16.23 1.32 -23.20
C THR A 27 15.97 2.81 -23.47
N GLY A 28 16.64 3.71 -22.74
CA GLY A 28 16.42 5.15 -22.75
C GLY A 28 15.13 5.53 -22.00
N ASP A 29 14.60 6.73 -22.29
CA ASP A 29 13.39 7.29 -21.67
C ASP A 29 12.07 6.58 -22.04
N MET A 30 12.12 5.30 -22.46
CA MET A 30 10.95 4.55 -22.94
C MET A 30 9.83 4.48 -21.90
N LEU A 31 10.14 4.25 -20.62
CA LEU A 31 9.15 4.28 -19.54
C LEU A 31 8.36 5.60 -19.55
N CYS A 32 9.08 6.72 -19.55
CA CYS A 32 8.45 8.03 -19.49
C CYS A 32 7.80 8.43 -20.81
N LEU A 33 8.31 7.98 -21.95
CA LEU A 33 7.66 8.13 -23.24
C LEU A 33 6.29 7.42 -23.24
N LYS A 34 6.24 6.17 -22.76
CA LYS A 34 5.00 5.37 -22.72
C LYS A 34 3.97 5.94 -21.76
N MET A 35 4.40 6.41 -20.58
CA MET A 35 3.51 7.16 -19.68
C MET A 35 2.89 8.37 -20.37
N ARG A 36 3.70 9.18 -21.09
CA ARG A 36 3.22 10.37 -21.82
C ARG A 36 2.31 10.05 -23.01
N GLU A 37 2.58 8.98 -23.74
CA GLU A 37 1.70 8.48 -24.82
C GLU A 37 0.31 8.07 -24.29
N GLN A 38 0.24 7.69 -23.00
CA GLN A 38 -0.97 7.21 -22.32
C GLN A 38 -1.58 8.28 -21.39
N GLU A 39 -1.40 9.58 -21.67
CA GLU A 39 -1.90 10.71 -20.85
C GLU A 39 -3.39 10.61 -20.47
N VAL A 40 -4.23 10.04 -21.34
CA VAL A 40 -5.66 9.84 -21.05
C VAL A 40 -5.86 8.91 -19.85
N HIS A 41 -5.08 7.82 -19.76
CA HIS A 41 -5.14 6.90 -18.62
C HIS A 41 -4.55 7.53 -17.35
N VAL A 42 -3.47 8.31 -17.48
CA VAL A 42 -2.87 9.08 -16.37
C VAL A 42 -3.90 10.01 -15.73
N ARG A 43 -4.62 10.81 -16.54
CA ARG A 43 -5.67 11.71 -16.03
C ARG A 43 -6.82 10.95 -15.37
N ALA A 44 -7.27 9.86 -15.98
CA ALA A 44 -8.33 9.04 -15.42
C ALA A 44 -7.93 8.41 -14.08
N TRP A 45 -6.67 8.01 -13.92
CA TRP A 45 -6.14 7.57 -12.63
C TRP A 45 -6.13 8.71 -11.61
N ASP A 46 -5.53 9.86 -11.92
CA ASP A 46 -5.49 11.01 -11.01
C ASP A 46 -6.89 11.40 -10.51
N GLU A 47 -7.84 11.58 -11.44
CA GLU A 47 -9.21 11.96 -11.13
C GLU A 47 -9.89 10.88 -10.27
N GLY A 48 -9.69 9.61 -10.62
CA GLY A 48 -10.30 8.50 -9.91
C GLY A 48 -9.75 8.31 -8.49
N ALA A 49 -8.45 8.47 -8.30
CA ALA A 49 -7.81 8.37 -7.00
C ALA A 49 -8.21 9.55 -6.08
N LEU A 50 -8.26 10.78 -6.61
CA LEU A 50 -8.78 11.94 -5.89
C LEU A 50 -10.23 11.77 -5.46
N MET A 51 -11.07 11.19 -6.31
CA MET A 51 -12.43 10.83 -5.92
C MET A 51 -12.41 9.79 -4.79
N SER A 52 -11.48 8.83 -4.85
CA SER A 52 -11.37 7.74 -3.86
C SER A 52 -11.18 8.28 -2.46
N GLN A 53 -10.26 9.21 -2.31
CA GLN A 53 -9.91 9.83 -1.05
C GLN A 53 -11.05 10.68 -0.46
N ARG A 54 -11.90 11.28 -1.31
CA ARG A 54 -13.00 12.14 -0.85
C ARG A 54 -14.21 11.39 -0.33
N ASP A 55 -14.52 10.24 -0.92
CA ASP A 55 -15.76 9.53 -0.58
C ASP A 55 -15.65 8.73 0.72
N GLY A 56 -14.44 8.49 1.26
CA GLY A 56 -14.15 7.79 2.53
C GLY A 56 -14.64 6.34 2.64
N CYS A 57 -15.51 5.89 1.73
CA CYS A 57 -16.30 4.68 1.86
C CYS A 57 -16.49 3.89 0.55
N GLY A 58 -15.75 4.20 -0.51
CA GLY A 58 -15.75 3.35 -1.71
C GLY A 58 -17.11 3.26 -2.42
N ALA A 59 -17.98 4.28 -2.34
CA ALA A 59 -19.11 4.48 -3.26
C ALA A 59 -18.67 4.59 -4.74
N LEU A 60 -17.35 4.66 -4.91
CA LEU A 60 -16.58 4.66 -6.14
C LEU A 60 -16.74 3.46 -7.05
N ASP A 61 -17.13 2.27 -6.60
CA ASP A 61 -17.29 1.13 -7.53
C ASP A 61 -18.32 1.42 -8.65
N SER A 62 -19.28 2.32 -8.39
CA SER A 62 -20.23 2.77 -9.40
C SER A 62 -19.77 3.96 -10.26
N ARG A 63 -18.73 4.69 -9.83
CA ARG A 63 -18.24 5.96 -10.42
C ARG A 63 -16.83 5.85 -11.05
N LEU A 64 -15.93 5.05 -10.48
CA LEU A 64 -14.69 4.55 -11.09
C LEU A 64 -14.99 3.41 -12.08
N ARG A 65 -15.94 3.63 -12.99
CA ARG A 65 -16.31 2.62 -13.99
C ARG A 65 -15.27 2.44 -15.08
N ASP A 66 -14.20 3.24 -15.08
CA ASP A 66 -13.16 3.03 -16.06
C ASP A 66 -12.32 1.81 -15.69
N THR A 67 -12.90 0.65 -15.97
CA THR A 67 -12.27 -0.66 -15.84
C THR A 67 -11.12 -0.85 -16.84
N SER A 68 -10.89 0.12 -17.73
CA SER A 68 -9.68 0.12 -18.55
C SER A 68 -8.46 0.61 -17.77
N VAL A 69 -8.66 1.46 -16.75
CA VAL A 69 -7.58 2.08 -15.95
C VAL A 69 -7.40 1.37 -14.61
N PHE A 70 -8.47 1.26 -13.81
CA PHE A 70 -8.37 0.70 -12.46
C PHE A 70 -8.51 -0.82 -12.44
N SER A 71 -7.60 -1.46 -11.72
CA SER A 71 -7.68 -2.89 -11.39
C SER A 71 -8.68 -3.10 -10.26
N ARG A 72 -9.10 -4.35 -10.01
CA ARG A 72 -10.08 -4.61 -8.95
C ARG A 72 -9.97 -5.97 -8.31
N PHE A 73 -10.41 -6.03 -7.06
CA PHE A 73 -10.69 -7.27 -6.35
C PHE A 73 -12.18 -7.56 -6.43
N VAL A 74 -12.54 -8.78 -6.81
CA VAL A 74 -13.93 -9.22 -6.91
C VAL A 74 -14.24 -10.16 -5.75
N TYR A 75 -15.26 -9.80 -4.99
CA TYR A 75 -15.74 -10.54 -3.84
C TYR A 75 -17.12 -11.11 -4.15
N ARG A 76 -17.40 -12.28 -3.59
CA ARG A 76 -18.72 -12.89 -3.63
C ARG A 76 -19.33 -12.88 -2.24
N ASP A 77 -20.55 -12.38 -2.14
CA ASP A 77 -21.35 -12.57 -0.95
C ASP A 77 -21.77 -14.05 -0.87
N THR A 78 -21.30 -14.73 0.17
CA THR A 78 -21.58 -16.15 0.40
C THR A 78 -23.05 -16.41 0.72
N CYS A 79 -23.80 -15.40 1.16
CA CYS A 79 -25.22 -15.54 1.49
C CYS A 79 -26.11 -15.34 0.26
N THR A 80 -25.84 -14.29 -0.54
CA THR A 80 -26.68 -13.93 -1.69
C THR A 80 -26.15 -14.40 -3.03
N GLY A 81 -24.89 -14.85 -3.09
CA GLY A 81 -24.19 -15.20 -4.33
C GLY A 81 -23.82 -14.00 -5.21
N LYS A 82 -24.18 -12.77 -4.82
CA LYS A 82 -23.88 -11.56 -5.60
C LYS A 82 -22.41 -11.21 -5.53
N GLU A 83 -21.86 -10.75 -6.65
CA GLU A 83 -20.51 -10.22 -6.72
C GLU A 83 -20.49 -8.71 -6.43
N ALA A 84 -19.42 -8.25 -5.79
CA ALA A 84 -19.09 -6.84 -5.61
C ALA A 84 -17.60 -6.65 -5.92
N SER A 85 -17.21 -5.50 -6.45
CA SER A 85 -15.80 -5.18 -6.68
C SER A 85 -15.29 -4.08 -5.78
N MET A 86 -13.97 -4.06 -5.58
CA MET A 86 -13.26 -2.96 -4.97
C MET A 86 -12.10 -2.60 -5.89
N ALA A 87 -12.10 -1.35 -6.38
CA ALA A 87 -11.02 -0.82 -7.18
C ALA A 87 -9.69 -0.77 -6.40
N ILE A 88 -8.59 -0.80 -7.14
CA ILE A 88 -7.24 -0.50 -6.68
C ILE A 88 -6.51 0.18 -7.84
N GLU A 89 -5.55 1.03 -7.53
CA GLU A 89 -4.70 1.63 -8.54
C GLU A 89 -3.97 0.57 -9.39
N PRO A 90 -3.79 0.80 -10.70
CA PRO A 90 -3.12 -0.18 -11.56
C PRO A 90 -1.63 -0.28 -11.27
N LEU A 91 -1.03 -1.43 -11.60
CA LEU A 91 0.42 -1.52 -11.81
C LEU A 91 0.73 -0.92 -13.18
N ALA A 92 1.11 0.36 -13.18
CA ALA A 92 1.49 1.12 -14.36
C ALA A 92 2.67 2.06 -14.07
N GLY A 93 3.51 2.32 -15.07
CA GLY A 93 4.68 3.17 -14.93
C GLY A 93 5.61 2.71 -13.81
N LEU A 94 6.07 3.67 -13.01
CA LEU A 94 6.92 3.45 -11.82
C LEU A 94 6.16 2.84 -10.63
N THR A 95 4.88 2.47 -10.79
CA THR A 95 3.95 2.07 -9.71
C THR A 95 3.73 3.16 -8.64
N ARG A 96 4.12 4.40 -8.94
CA ARG A 96 3.91 5.59 -8.10
C ARG A 96 2.79 6.45 -8.66
N HIS A 97 2.63 7.67 -8.13
CA HIS A 97 1.79 8.69 -8.74
C HIS A 97 2.07 8.75 -10.26
N PRO A 98 1.07 8.68 -11.15
CA PRO A 98 1.31 8.49 -12.59
C PRO A 98 2.03 9.66 -13.26
N ARG A 99 2.06 10.82 -12.60
CA ARG A 99 2.83 12.01 -13.01
C ARG A 99 4.25 12.07 -12.42
N ALA A 100 4.60 11.23 -11.45
CA ALA A 100 5.89 11.30 -10.78
C ALA A 100 7.04 11.02 -11.75
N VAL A 101 8.06 11.89 -11.70
CA VAL A 101 9.31 11.87 -12.48
C VAL A 101 9.14 12.11 -13.97
N CYS A 102 8.25 11.37 -14.64
CA CYS A 102 8.06 11.44 -16.09
C CYS A 102 7.37 12.72 -16.57
N TYR A 103 6.70 13.44 -15.65
CA TYR A 103 6.08 14.75 -15.89
C TYR A 103 6.57 15.82 -14.94
N THR A 104 6.64 15.52 -13.65
CA THR A 104 7.11 16.44 -12.61
C THR A 104 7.65 15.67 -11.41
N THR A 105 8.56 16.29 -10.66
CA THR A 105 9.06 15.79 -9.38
C THR A 105 8.22 16.25 -8.18
N ASP A 106 7.29 17.19 -8.38
CA ASP A 106 6.49 17.78 -7.30
C ASP A 106 5.57 16.76 -6.60
N VAL A 107 5.23 15.67 -7.30
CA VAL A 107 4.35 14.61 -6.81
C VAL A 107 5.10 13.31 -6.49
N LEU A 108 6.42 13.38 -6.34
CA LEU A 108 7.28 12.20 -6.13
C LEU A 108 6.89 11.41 -4.87
N THR A 109 6.57 12.14 -3.79
CA THR A 109 6.16 11.60 -2.48
C THR A 109 4.64 11.74 -2.25
N ASP A 110 3.89 12.10 -3.29
CA ASP A 110 2.43 12.28 -3.20
C ASP A 110 1.75 10.91 -3.11
N ARG A 111 0.87 10.75 -2.13
CA ARG A 111 0.10 9.52 -1.85
C ARG A 111 -1.34 9.58 -2.38
N GLY A 112 -1.68 10.67 -3.08
CA GLY A 112 -2.94 11.02 -3.72
C GLY A 112 -3.48 9.98 -4.70
N TYR A 113 -2.59 9.15 -5.24
CA TYR A 113 -2.89 8.14 -6.24
C TYR A 113 -3.33 6.79 -5.66
N LEU A 114 -3.14 6.57 -4.35
CA LEU A 114 -3.44 5.31 -3.67
C LEU A 114 -4.94 5.14 -3.46
N VAL A 115 -5.46 3.98 -3.83
CA VAL A 115 -6.89 3.64 -3.73
C VAL A 115 -7.08 2.60 -2.63
N LEU A 116 -7.35 3.08 -1.41
CA LEU A 116 -7.59 2.21 -0.26
C LEU A 116 -8.93 1.46 -0.36
N GLY A 117 -8.97 0.27 0.26
CA GLY A 117 -10.18 -0.52 0.41
C GLY A 117 -11.19 0.08 1.39
N ARG A 118 -12.26 -0.66 1.66
CA ARG A 118 -13.30 -0.23 2.60
C ARG A 118 -12.92 -0.59 4.02
N THR A 119 -12.43 0.41 4.74
CA THR A 119 -11.83 0.26 6.08
C THR A 119 -12.83 0.54 7.20
N SER A 120 -13.95 1.22 6.89
CA SER A 120 -15.01 1.47 7.88
C SER A 120 -16.20 0.51 7.76
N PRO A 121 -16.71 0.03 8.90
CA PRO A 121 -17.97 -0.70 8.95
C PRO A 121 -19.18 0.11 8.50
N MET A 122 -19.12 1.45 8.54
CA MET A 122 -20.18 2.30 7.98
C MET A 122 -20.25 2.19 6.45
N CYS A 123 -19.16 1.85 5.78
CA CYS A 123 -19.12 1.62 4.33
C CYS A 123 -19.67 0.24 3.93
N LYS A 124 -20.06 -0.56 4.92
CA LYS A 124 -20.73 -1.86 4.78
C LYS A 124 -22.25 -1.71 4.96
N THR A 125 -22.89 -0.65 4.45
CA THR A 125 -24.36 -0.45 4.54
C THR A 125 -25.21 -1.54 3.86
N HIS A 126 -24.59 -2.51 3.17
CA HIS A 126 -25.25 -3.73 2.69
C HIS A 126 -24.97 -4.97 3.55
N MET A 127 -24.24 -4.87 4.65
CA MET A 127 -23.94 -5.97 5.57
C MET A 127 -24.62 -5.72 6.91
N ALA A 128 -25.81 -6.26 7.06
CA ALA A 128 -26.56 -6.30 8.31
C ALA A 128 -25.98 -7.33 9.29
N GLU A 129 -24.69 -7.22 9.64
CA GLU A 129 -24.03 -8.06 10.64
C GLU A 129 -23.60 -7.18 11.83
N PRO A 130 -24.02 -7.52 13.07
CA PRO A 130 -23.60 -6.82 14.29
C PRO A 130 -22.06 -6.74 14.46
N ALA A 131 -21.31 -7.65 13.85
CA ALA A 131 -19.86 -7.73 13.90
C ALA A 131 -19.13 -6.54 13.25
N ALA A 132 -19.79 -5.80 12.34
CA ALA A 132 -19.18 -4.62 11.73
C ALA A 132 -18.87 -3.53 12.78
N LEU A 133 -19.69 -3.41 13.84
CA LEU A 133 -19.52 -2.38 14.88
C LEU A 133 -18.32 -2.61 15.82
N SER A 134 -17.60 -3.73 15.71
CA SER A 134 -16.49 -4.08 16.60
C SER A 134 -15.16 -4.38 15.91
N MET A 135 -15.03 -4.10 14.60
CA MET A 135 -13.79 -4.34 13.85
C MET A 135 -12.66 -3.44 14.40
N ARG A 136 -11.52 -4.03 14.79
CA ARG A 136 -10.32 -3.25 15.09
C ARG A 136 -9.61 -2.92 13.79
N VAL A 137 -9.01 -1.75 13.73
CA VAL A 137 -8.08 -1.38 12.66
C VAL A 137 -6.70 -1.32 13.26
N LEU A 138 -5.77 -2.10 12.71
CA LEU A 138 -4.39 -2.20 13.15
C LEU A 138 -3.48 -1.68 12.03
N LEU A 139 -2.49 -0.86 12.37
CA LEU A 139 -1.43 -0.44 11.45
C LEU A 139 -0.08 -0.84 12.03
N PHE A 140 0.68 -1.62 11.25
CA PHE A 140 2.06 -1.98 11.53
C PHE A 140 2.97 -1.23 10.56
N ASP A 141 3.79 -0.32 11.07
CA ASP A 141 4.63 0.58 10.29
C ASP A 141 6.11 0.26 10.57
N MET A 142 6.77 -0.36 9.61
CA MET A 142 8.18 -0.72 9.67
C MET A 142 8.97 0.39 8.98
N GLY A 143 9.73 1.14 9.77
CA GLY A 143 10.38 2.40 9.37
C GLY A 143 9.44 3.59 9.54
N ALA A 144 8.97 3.75 10.79
CA ALA A 144 7.87 4.64 11.12
C ALA A 144 8.23 6.13 11.08
N SER A 145 9.51 6.52 11.21
CA SER A 145 9.92 7.93 11.36
C SER A 145 9.16 8.65 12.49
N LEU A 146 9.17 9.98 12.55
CA LEU A 146 8.36 10.74 13.51
C LEU A 146 6.93 10.95 12.98
N PHE A 147 6.01 11.32 13.88
CA PHE A 147 4.59 11.42 13.53
C PHE A 147 4.33 12.46 12.43
N SER A 148 4.91 13.66 12.58
CA SER A 148 4.70 14.81 11.70
C SER A 148 5.90 15.14 10.81
N SER A 149 6.96 14.32 10.86
CA SER A 149 8.19 14.55 10.10
C SER A 149 8.93 13.24 9.82
N GLY A 150 9.76 13.24 8.79
CA GLY A 150 10.48 12.05 8.34
C GLY A 150 11.09 12.25 6.97
N TYR A 151 12.04 11.38 6.62
CA TYR A 151 12.53 11.31 5.25
C TYR A 151 11.37 10.80 4.36
N GLY A 152 11.07 11.48 3.25
CA GLY A 152 9.86 11.18 2.45
C GLY A 152 8.53 11.76 2.97
N GLY A 153 8.54 12.45 4.12
CA GLY A 153 7.39 13.14 4.71
C GLY A 153 6.73 12.41 5.88
N ALA A 154 5.63 12.96 6.40
CA ALA A 154 4.95 12.47 7.60
C ALA A 154 4.04 11.25 7.30
N SER A 155 4.64 10.07 7.13
CA SER A 155 3.94 8.80 6.82
C SER A 155 2.83 8.49 7.85
N GLN A 156 3.14 8.60 9.14
CA GLN A 156 2.21 8.26 10.21
C GLN A 156 0.99 9.19 10.22
N GLN A 157 1.25 10.50 10.12
CA GLN A 157 0.18 11.49 10.04
C GLN A 157 -0.73 11.22 8.84
N TRP A 158 -0.15 10.89 7.67
CA TRP A 158 -0.93 10.56 6.48
C TRP A 158 -1.87 9.37 6.71
N PHE A 159 -1.38 8.28 7.30
CA PHE A 159 -2.24 7.13 7.63
C PHE A 159 -3.34 7.51 8.62
N VAL A 160 -3.01 8.21 9.70
CA VAL A 160 -3.99 8.60 10.72
C VAL A 160 -5.07 9.49 10.12
N ASP A 161 -4.69 10.51 9.36
CA ASP A 161 -5.63 11.46 8.76
C ASP A 161 -6.50 10.77 7.70
N THR A 162 -5.89 9.93 6.86
CA THR A 162 -6.60 9.20 5.81
C THR A 162 -7.57 8.18 6.40
N LEU A 163 -7.17 7.41 7.42
CA LEU A 163 -8.05 6.45 8.05
C LEU A 163 -9.20 7.13 8.83
N LYS A 164 -8.94 8.28 9.47
CA LYS A 164 -9.99 9.11 10.08
C LYS A 164 -11.00 9.60 9.04
N LEU A 165 -10.54 10.06 7.87
CA LEU A 165 -11.41 10.44 6.74
C LEU A 165 -12.26 9.27 6.25
N HIS A 166 -11.70 8.05 6.32
CA HIS A 166 -12.42 6.82 6.00
C HIS A 166 -13.30 6.30 7.15
N GLY A 167 -13.50 7.09 8.22
CA GLY A 167 -14.40 6.76 9.31
C GLY A 167 -13.84 5.76 10.33
N VAL A 168 -12.52 5.53 10.34
CA VAL A 168 -11.85 4.77 11.40
C VAL A 168 -11.84 5.61 12.66
N SER A 169 -12.62 5.20 13.65
CA SER A 169 -12.74 5.90 14.94
C SER A 169 -11.70 5.47 15.96
N ARG A 170 -11.09 4.28 15.78
CA ARG A 170 -10.03 3.76 16.64
C ARG A 170 -9.02 2.99 15.80
N LEU A 171 -7.79 3.51 15.78
CA LEU A 171 -6.62 2.89 15.15
C LEU A 171 -5.66 2.43 16.25
N GLU A 172 -5.25 1.17 16.20
CA GLU A 172 -4.11 0.65 16.97
C GLU A 172 -2.88 0.74 16.08
N TYR A 173 -1.88 1.51 16.50
CA TYR A 173 -0.69 1.81 15.71
C TYR A 173 0.55 1.18 16.33
N TRP A 174 1.33 0.46 15.54
CA TRP A 174 2.59 -0.19 15.93
C TRP A 174 3.70 0.29 15.00
N GLY A 175 4.63 1.08 15.51
CA GLY A 175 5.74 1.63 14.72
C GLY A 175 7.09 1.08 15.15
N TRP A 176 7.90 0.63 14.19
CA TRP A 176 9.31 0.26 14.38
C TRP A 176 10.21 1.32 13.77
N GLU A 177 11.18 1.78 14.53
CA GLU A 177 12.16 2.76 14.07
C GLU A 177 13.57 2.34 14.50
N ALA A 178 14.47 2.23 13.52
CA ALA A 178 15.85 1.81 13.74
C ALA A 178 16.68 2.96 14.32
N HIS A 179 16.39 4.20 13.93
CA HIS A 179 17.01 5.38 14.50
C HIS A 179 16.45 5.65 15.90
N THR A 180 17.32 5.60 16.92
CA THR A 180 16.85 5.79 18.29
C THR A 180 16.38 7.23 18.53
N GLU A 181 15.07 7.41 18.66
CA GLU A 181 14.45 8.70 18.95
C GLU A 181 14.33 8.99 20.46
N ASP A 182 14.27 10.27 20.85
CA ASP A 182 13.91 10.66 22.22
C ASP A 182 12.42 10.37 22.45
N PRO A 183 12.05 9.49 23.41
CA PRO A 183 10.64 9.21 23.69
C PRO A 183 9.83 10.47 23.99
N THR A 184 10.41 11.47 24.65
CA THR A 184 9.68 12.71 24.96
C THR A 184 9.27 13.44 23.70
N ALA A 185 10.15 13.50 22.70
CA ALA A 185 9.86 14.12 21.41
C ALA A 185 8.80 13.32 20.64
N VAL A 186 8.96 12.00 20.54
CA VAL A 186 7.99 11.11 19.88
C VAL A 186 6.58 11.29 20.47
N TRP A 187 6.45 11.19 21.79
CA TRP A 187 5.16 11.28 22.46
C TRP A 187 4.56 12.70 22.49
N ALA A 188 5.35 13.74 22.21
CA ALA A 188 4.86 15.11 22.11
C ALA A 188 4.05 15.33 20.81
N GLU A 189 4.40 14.63 19.73
CA GLU A 189 3.73 14.79 18.43
C GLU A 189 2.47 13.93 18.28
N ILE A 190 2.39 12.79 18.99
CA ILE A 190 1.26 11.87 18.86
C ILE A 190 -0.05 12.53 19.34
N PRO A 191 -1.12 12.54 18.52
CA PRO A 191 -2.43 13.06 18.91
C PRO A 191 -2.96 12.40 20.19
N GLY A 192 -3.55 13.20 21.09
CA GLY A 192 -3.97 12.72 22.41
C GLY A 192 -4.98 11.57 22.40
N ASP A 193 -5.84 11.50 21.37
CA ASP A 193 -6.80 10.42 21.14
C ASP A 193 -6.15 9.11 20.67
N LEU A 194 -4.98 9.19 20.03
CA LEU A 194 -4.23 8.03 19.54
C LEU A 194 -3.32 7.41 20.59
N LYS A 195 -2.80 8.21 21.55
CA LYS A 195 -1.84 7.76 22.57
C LYS A 195 -2.18 6.44 23.28
N PRO A 196 -3.45 6.16 23.68
CA PRO A 196 -3.79 4.91 24.36
C PRO A 196 -3.64 3.65 23.50
N PHE A 197 -3.52 3.80 22.18
CA PHE A 197 -3.48 2.73 21.19
C PHE A 197 -2.21 2.79 20.33
N TYR A 198 -1.23 3.59 20.74
CA TYR A 198 0.01 3.80 20.02
C TYR A 198 1.13 3.00 20.70
N HIS A 199 1.87 2.24 19.90
CA HIS A 199 2.97 1.39 20.31
C HIS A 199 4.22 1.81 19.54
N TRP A 200 5.18 2.42 20.25
CA TRP A 200 6.45 2.85 19.68
C TRP A 200 7.55 1.84 20.04
N MET A 201 8.09 1.18 19.02
CA MET A 201 9.22 0.27 19.12
C MET A 201 10.47 1.02 18.68
N ASN A 202 11.23 1.53 19.64
CA ASN A 202 12.50 2.24 19.41
C ASN A 202 13.65 1.24 19.11
N ILE A 203 13.38 0.29 18.22
CA ILE A 203 14.24 -0.80 17.79
C ILE A 203 14.02 -1.07 16.29
N PRO A 204 15.05 -1.53 15.55
CA PRO A 204 14.89 -1.91 14.16
C PRO A 204 13.91 -3.08 13.99
N ALA A 205 13.22 -3.12 12.85
CA ALA A 205 12.50 -4.31 12.42
C ALA A 205 13.49 -5.43 12.07
N ILE A 206 13.44 -6.56 12.78
CA ILE A 206 14.39 -7.67 12.59
C ILE A 206 13.77 -8.74 11.67
N PRO A 207 14.41 -9.10 10.53
CA PRO A 207 13.84 -10.06 9.59
C PRO A 207 13.98 -11.53 10.04
N ASP A 208 14.76 -11.84 11.08
CA ASP A 208 14.86 -13.21 11.59
C ASP A 208 13.50 -13.71 12.11
N HIS A 209 12.90 -14.68 11.42
CA HIS A 209 11.62 -15.29 11.78
C HIS A 209 11.59 -15.94 13.18
N LEU A 210 12.75 -16.28 13.76
CA LEU A 210 12.85 -16.80 15.12
C LEU A 210 12.94 -15.70 16.19
N SER A 211 13.20 -14.46 15.78
CA SER A 211 13.29 -13.32 16.69
C SER A 211 11.92 -12.96 17.28
N SER A 212 11.90 -12.65 18.57
CA SER A 212 10.72 -12.03 19.20
C SER A 212 10.42 -10.65 18.62
N ASP A 213 11.41 -10.01 18.01
CA ASP A 213 11.35 -8.64 17.51
C ASP A 213 11.02 -8.57 16.01
N ASN A 214 10.68 -9.70 15.40
CA ASN A 214 10.21 -9.75 14.02
C ASN A 214 8.76 -9.26 13.93
N PRO A 215 8.45 -8.18 13.18
CA PRO A 215 7.10 -7.63 13.09
C PRO A 215 6.03 -8.63 12.60
N TRP A 216 6.39 -9.62 11.78
CA TRP A 216 5.47 -10.68 11.37
C TRP A 216 4.98 -11.52 12.56
N ASN A 217 5.84 -11.77 13.56
CA ASN A 217 5.44 -12.45 14.78
C ASN A 217 4.47 -11.60 15.61
N PHE A 218 4.62 -10.27 15.63
CA PHE A 218 3.66 -9.37 16.27
C PHE A 218 2.30 -9.40 15.58
N ILE A 219 2.27 -9.36 14.25
CA ILE A 219 1.01 -9.42 13.49
C ILE A 219 0.28 -10.72 13.82
N LYS A 220 0.96 -11.88 13.76
CA LYS A 220 0.34 -13.18 14.07
C LYS A 220 -0.17 -13.28 15.51
N ALA A 221 0.54 -12.67 16.45
CA ALA A 221 0.15 -12.69 17.87
C ALA A 221 -1.02 -11.74 18.19
N THR A 222 -1.15 -10.65 17.43
CA THR A 222 -2.04 -9.52 17.77
C THR A 222 -3.29 -9.48 16.91
N ALA A 223 -3.15 -9.73 15.61
CA ALA A 223 -4.22 -9.62 14.64
C ALA A 223 -5.12 -10.85 14.63
N LYS A 224 -6.38 -10.63 14.30
CA LYS A 224 -7.38 -11.66 14.05
C LYS A 224 -7.92 -11.44 12.64
N ARG A 225 -8.45 -12.50 12.03
CA ARG A 225 -9.13 -12.43 10.71
C ARG A 225 -10.35 -11.49 10.67
N THR A 226 -10.82 -11.04 11.82
CA THR A 226 -11.92 -10.08 11.94
C THR A 226 -11.44 -8.65 12.10
N ASP A 227 -10.15 -8.43 12.32
CA ASP A 227 -9.54 -7.11 12.31
C ASP A 227 -9.29 -6.69 10.86
N HIS A 228 -8.99 -5.41 10.65
CA HIS A 228 -8.51 -4.90 9.37
C HIS A 228 -7.08 -4.41 9.55
N VAL A 229 -6.15 -5.02 8.83
CA VAL A 229 -4.71 -4.88 9.09
C VAL A 229 -4.01 -4.18 7.92
N PHE A 230 -3.38 -3.07 8.26
CA PHE A 230 -2.47 -2.33 7.41
C PHE A 230 -1.03 -2.65 7.78
N VAL A 231 -0.17 -2.77 6.78
CA VAL A 231 1.26 -2.91 6.96
C VAL A 231 2.00 -1.96 6.02
N LYS A 232 2.87 -1.10 6.55
CA LYS A 232 3.88 -0.37 5.78
C LYS A 232 5.24 -1.01 6.00
N LEU A 233 5.96 -1.25 4.91
CA LEU A 233 7.36 -1.67 4.90
C LEU A 233 8.16 -0.65 4.07
N ASP A 234 8.95 0.15 4.75
CA ASP A 234 9.86 1.13 4.15
C ASP A 234 10.86 1.54 5.25
N ILE A 235 11.97 0.80 5.30
CA ILE A 235 13.03 0.88 6.32
C ILE A 235 14.37 1.34 5.71
N ASP A 236 14.35 1.84 4.48
CA ASP A 236 15.53 2.29 3.73
C ASP A 236 16.64 1.23 3.61
N ASN A 237 16.27 -0.06 3.59
CA ASN A 237 17.22 -1.18 3.53
C ASN A 237 16.68 -2.33 2.67
N SER A 238 16.90 -2.25 1.36
CA SER A 238 16.34 -3.17 0.36
C SER A 238 16.59 -4.66 0.67
N PRO A 239 17.81 -5.10 1.08
CA PRO A 239 18.02 -6.49 1.45
C PRO A 239 17.11 -6.98 2.58
N ILE A 240 16.94 -6.20 3.64
CA ILE A 240 16.07 -6.57 4.77
C ILE A 240 14.60 -6.55 4.36
N GLU A 241 14.18 -5.55 3.58
CA GLU A 241 12.81 -5.46 3.06
C GLU A 241 12.45 -6.67 2.19
N LEU A 242 13.38 -7.10 1.32
CA LEU A 242 13.21 -8.28 0.49
C LEU A 242 13.09 -9.56 1.32
N GLU A 243 13.83 -9.69 2.42
CA GLU A 243 13.65 -10.82 3.34
C GLU A 243 12.25 -10.85 3.97
N PHE A 244 11.70 -9.69 4.36
CA PHE A 244 10.33 -9.58 4.85
C PHE A 244 9.30 -9.95 3.77
N MET A 245 9.52 -9.49 2.54
CA MET A 245 8.66 -9.81 1.39
C MET A 245 8.67 -11.31 1.05
N GLN A 246 9.83 -11.95 1.10
CA GLN A 246 9.96 -13.40 0.90
C GLN A 246 9.22 -14.18 1.99
N GLN A 247 9.33 -13.76 3.25
CA GLN A 247 8.56 -14.34 4.36
C GLN A 247 7.06 -14.21 4.12
N LEU A 248 6.59 -13.01 3.73
CA LEU A 248 5.18 -12.76 3.44
C LEU A 248 4.65 -13.66 2.31
N GLN A 249 5.43 -13.83 1.23
CA GLN A 249 5.07 -14.71 0.12
C GLN A 249 5.04 -16.20 0.52
N ALA A 250 5.88 -16.62 1.47
CA ALA A 250 5.98 -17.99 1.95
C ALA A 250 4.96 -18.34 3.05
N ASP A 251 4.22 -17.35 3.57
CA ASP A 251 3.39 -17.50 4.75
C ASP A 251 1.89 -17.25 4.49
N PRO A 252 1.10 -18.32 4.27
CA PRO A 252 -0.33 -18.21 4.03
C PRO A 252 -1.13 -17.62 5.21
N GLU A 253 -0.60 -17.70 6.44
CA GLU A 253 -1.27 -17.13 7.61
C GLU A 253 -1.20 -15.60 7.55
N LEU A 254 0.00 -15.05 7.29
CA LEU A 254 0.18 -13.60 7.11
C LEU A 254 -0.66 -13.07 5.94
N GLN A 255 -0.70 -13.79 4.82
CA GLN A 255 -1.50 -13.38 3.65
C GLN A 255 -3.01 -13.30 3.91
N VAL A 256 -3.51 -14.00 4.93
CA VAL A 256 -4.92 -13.94 5.35
C VAL A 256 -5.15 -12.91 6.45
N LEU A 257 -4.11 -12.54 7.19
CA LEU A 257 -4.20 -11.54 8.26
C LEU A 257 -4.04 -10.11 7.74
N ILE A 258 -3.25 -9.89 6.69
CA ILE A 258 -2.94 -8.56 6.15
C ILE A 258 -3.92 -8.22 5.04
N ASP A 259 -4.67 -7.12 5.22
CA ASP A 259 -5.62 -6.65 4.22
C ASP A 259 -4.97 -5.69 3.22
N GLU A 260 -4.18 -4.73 3.72
CA GLU A 260 -3.59 -3.64 2.96
C GLU A 260 -2.07 -3.60 3.25
N MET A 261 -1.25 -3.74 2.21
CA MET A 261 0.22 -3.73 2.30
C MET A 261 0.78 -2.55 1.50
N PHE A 262 1.71 -1.80 2.08
CA PHE A 262 2.39 -0.66 1.47
C PHE A 262 3.89 -0.95 1.47
N PHE A 263 4.53 -0.86 0.32
CA PHE A 263 5.95 -1.19 0.20
C PHE A 263 6.66 -0.27 -0.78
N GLU A 264 7.76 0.35 -0.34
CA GLU A 264 8.66 1.11 -1.21
C GLU A 264 9.73 0.18 -1.76
N HIS A 265 9.50 -0.35 -2.96
CA HIS A 265 10.48 -1.24 -3.58
C HIS A 265 11.58 -0.45 -4.29
N HIS A 266 12.73 -0.31 -3.63
CA HIS A 266 13.95 0.27 -4.18
C HIS A 266 14.56 -0.62 -5.28
N VAL A 267 14.27 -0.31 -6.53
CA VAL A 267 14.72 -1.08 -7.71
C VAL A 267 15.52 -0.23 -8.69
N ASN A 268 16.37 -0.88 -9.47
CA ASN A 268 17.13 -0.22 -10.53
C ASN A 268 16.22 0.11 -11.72
N VAL A 269 15.86 1.38 -11.83
CA VAL A 269 15.07 1.93 -12.93
C VAL A 269 15.51 3.37 -13.20
N GLU A 270 15.84 3.67 -14.46
CA GLU A 270 16.60 4.87 -14.85
C GLU A 270 16.03 6.21 -14.30
N PRO A 271 14.72 6.49 -14.39
CA PRO A 271 14.16 7.74 -13.87
C PRO A 271 14.29 7.91 -12.35
N MET A 272 14.34 6.81 -11.59
CA MET A 272 14.39 6.83 -10.12
C MET A 272 15.80 6.68 -9.54
N ASN A 273 16.77 6.22 -10.33
CA ASN A 273 18.11 5.90 -9.85
C ASN A 273 18.83 7.08 -9.15
N GLN A 274 18.51 8.33 -9.51
CA GLN A 274 19.06 9.52 -8.85
C GLN A 274 18.49 9.79 -7.45
N TYR A 275 17.27 9.30 -7.17
CA TYR A 275 16.57 9.51 -5.90
C TYR A 275 16.84 8.36 -4.93
N TRP A 276 16.84 7.12 -5.45
CA TRP A 276 17.01 5.91 -4.65
C TRP A 276 18.45 5.39 -4.60
N ASN A 277 19.37 5.95 -5.40
CA ASN A 277 20.75 5.45 -5.53
C ASN A 277 20.84 3.96 -5.98
N THR A 278 19.92 3.52 -6.84
CA THR A 278 19.70 2.11 -7.18
C THR A 278 20.42 1.61 -8.44
N HIS A 279 21.39 2.35 -8.98
CA HIS A 279 22.09 2.01 -10.23
C HIS A 279 22.71 0.61 -10.25
N ASN A 280 23.11 0.10 -9.08
CA ASN A 280 23.74 -1.20 -8.92
C ASN A 280 22.82 -2.25 -8.28
N GLU A 281 21.56 -1.92 -8.02
CA GLU A 281 20.63 -2.89 -7.46
C GLU A 281 20.36 -4.01 -8.48
N PRO A 282 20.33 -5.27 -8.02
CA PRO A 282 20.06 -6.42 -8.87
C PRO A 282 18.60 -6.44 -9.33
N MET A 283 17.69 -5.99 -8.47
CA MET A 283 16.26 -5.94 -8.73
C MET A 283 15.91 -4.83 -9.73
N LYS A 284 14.99 -5.13 -10.63
CA LYS A 284 14.45 -4.25 -11.67
C LYS A 284 12.97 -3.98 -11.40
N LEU A 285 12.41 -2.98 -12.08
CA LEU A 285 10.99 -2.64 -11.95
C LEU A 285 10.06 -3.81 -12.32
N ARG A 286 10.44 -4.67 -13.28
CA ARG A 286 9.66 -5.88 -13.59
C ARG A 286 9.49 -6.80 -12.37
N ASP A 287 10.48 -6.87 -11.49
CA ASP A 287 10.43 -7.73 -10.32
C ASP A 287 9.41 -7.18 -9.30
N THR A 288 9.25 -5.85 -9.21
CA THR A 288 8.13 -5.22 -8.50
C THR A 288 6.78 -5.68 -9.06
N TYR A 289 6.61 -5.67 -10.38
CA TYR A 289 5.35 -6.11 -11.01
C TYR A 289 5.04 -7.58 -10.73
N GLU A 290 6.06 -8.44 -10.72
CA GLU A 290 5.93 -9.86 -10.39
C GLU A 290 5.51 -10.08 -8.94
N ILE A 291 6.22 -9.46 -7.99
CA ILE A 291 5.96 -9.56 -6.55
C ILE A 291 4.57 -9.01 -6.21
N VAL A 292 4.30 -7.76 -6.60
CA VAL A 292 3.06 -7.06 -6.30
C VAL A 292 1.88 -7.72 -7.01
N GLY A 293 2.01 -8.02 -8.30
CA GLY A 293 0.97 -8.72 -9.04
C GLY A 293 0.68 -10.11 -8.49
N GLY A 294 1.71 -10.82 -7.99
CA GLY A 294 1.56 -12.11 -7.32
C GLY A 294 0.73 -12.02 -6.04
N LEU A 295 1.05 -11.07 -5.16
CA LEU A 295 0.33 -10.84 -3.90
C LEU A 295 -1.09 -10.31 -4.13
N ARG A 296 -1.31 -9.46 -5.14
CA ARG A 296 -2.67 -9.06 -5.55
C ARG A 296 -3.49 -10.26 -6.02
N ARG A 297 -2.90 -11.18 -6.79
CA ARG A 297 -3.56 -12.42 -7.21
C ARG A 297 -3.86 -13.37 -6.04
N SER A 298 -3.06 -13.37 -4.97
CA SER A 298 -3.37 -14.15 -3.75
C SER A 298 -4.43 -13.50 -2.88
N GLY A 299 -4.72 -12.21 -3.10
CA GLY A 299 -5.86 -11.51 -2.52
C GLY A 299 -5.54 -10.34 -1.61
N MET A 300 -4.26 -10.04 -1.47
CA MET A 300 -3.78 -8.92 -0.67
C MET A 300 -3.86 -7.63 -1.48
N ARG A 301 -4.43 -6.58 -0.90
CA ARG A 301 -4.42 -5.26 -1.53
C ARG A 301 -3.05 -4.65 -1.30
N PHE A 302 -2.25 -4.65 -2.35
CA PHE A 302 -0.85 -4.26 -2.28
C PHE A 302 -0.64 -2.93 -3.02
N HIS A 303 -0.05 -1.98 -2.31
CA HIS A 303 0.21 -0.61 -2.72
C HIS A 303 1.72 -0.38 -2.79
N SER A 304 2.19 0.21 -3.87
CA SER A 304 3.55 0.73 -3.92
C SER A 304 3.61 2.02 -3.13
N TRP A 305 4.52 2.11 -2.16
CA TRP A 305 4.69 3.30 -1.32
C TRP A 305 5.64 4.31 -1.99
N PRO A 306 5.33 5.63 -1.96
CA PRO A 306 6.18 6.67 -2.51
C PRO A 306 7.13 7.30 -1.49
#